data_AF-A0A6P4D7P0-F1
#
_entry.id   AF-A0A6P4D7P0-F1
#
_cell.length_a   1.000
_cell.length_b   1.000
_cell.length_c   1.000
_cell.angle_alpha   90.00
_cell.angle_beta   90.00
_cell.angle_gamma   90.00
#
_symmetry.space_group_name_H-M   'P 1'
#
loop_
_entity.id
_entity.type
_entity.pdbx_description
1 polymer ?
#
loop_
_entity_poly.entity_id
_entity_poly.type
_entity_poly.pdbx_seq_one_letter_code
_entity_poly.pdbx_strand_id
1 'polypeptide(L)'
;MSHCILGLQHQARIYMKLCLCNNLLRKISPAQLPDLLVALKRLNRETDLWKFKKEIEFHFQLHHPNLVSLIGFCNHKDEKILVYEHMSNGSLYDYIYSKNIEDLSWKKLLEICIGAAKGLPYLHTGTKCPIFHCDMKPHNILLDKNMVPKISHLGFSLQGPPLNSKPKPVKVDKVMGSAGYIAPEHVLTRIFTDKCDVYSFGVVLIEVVSTTYKHTIFDKIIMLESSSDFSLDPFDLMNPFVDISEMLERFSVDEIIDPILMRKIAPECLAVFIDVTKRCLSREANERPNIGEVEVELELALALQEEADDRNHGGGW
;
A
#
# COMPACT_ATOMS: atom_id res chain seq x y z
N MET A 1 29.91 -23.01 4.74
CA MET A 1 31.11 -22.35 4.17
C MET A 1 31.41 -23.03 2.85
N SER A 2 31.48 -22.42 1.67
CA SER A 2 31.37 -21.05 1.17
C SER A 2 31.35 -21.18 -0.36
N HIS A 3 30.88 -20.16 -1.08
CA HIS A 3 30.80 -20.04 -2.56
C HIS A 3 29.48 -20.47 -3.23
N CYS A 4 28.38 -19.82 -2.82
CA CYS A 4 27.16 -19.71 -3.61
C CYS A 4 26.73 -18.24 -3.72
N ILE A 5 27.68 -17.36 -4.07
CA ILE A 5 27.45 -15.93 -4.34
C ILE A 5 28.44 -15.57 -5.45
N LEU A 6 27.98 -15.61 -6.71
CA LEU A 6 28.56 -14.95 -7.91
C LEU A 6 27.94 -15.43 -9.24
N GLY A 7 27.01 -16.41 -9.23
CA GLY A 7 26.44 -16.98 -10.46
C GLY A 7 25.23 -16.25 -11.08
N LEU A 8 24.60 -15.29 -10.40
CA LEU A 8 23.29 -14.76 -10.82
C LEU A 8 23.33 -13.48 -11.68
N GLN A 9 24.49 -12.82 -11.83
CA GLN A 9 24.58 -11.63 -12.69
C GLN A 9 24.69 -11.95 -14.19
N HIS A 10 25.08 -13.18 -14.57
CA HIS A 10 25.32 -13.52 -15.98
C HIS A 10 24.12 -14.16 -16.71
N GLN A 11 23.12 -14.69 -16.00
CA GLN A 11 21.93 -15.29 -16.63
C GLN A 11 20.82 -14.29 -16.96
N ALA A 12 20.74 -13.15 -16.26
CA ALA A 12 19.78 -12.10 -16.58
C ALA A 12 20.05 -11.44 -17.96
N ARG A 13 21.32 -11.44 -18.42
CA ARG A 13 21.70 -10.90 -19.74
C ARG A 13 21.23 -11.73 -20.93
N ILE A 14 20.83 -13.00 -20.73
CA ILE A 14 20.54 -13.92 -21.84
C ILE A 14 19.04 -13.97 -22.17
N TYR A 15 18.15 -13.67 -21.21
CA TYR A 15 16.70 -13.82 -21.42
C TYR A 15 15.99 -12.65 -22.11
N MET A 16 16.63 -11.47 -22.23
CA MET A 16 16.05 -10.34 -22.98
C MET A 16 16.17 -10.46 -24.51
N LYS A 17 16.82 -11.51 -25.03
CA LYS A 17 17.01 -11.71 -26.48
C LYS A 17 15.80 -12.34 -27.19
N LEU A 18 14.80 -12.83 -26.46
CA LEU A 18 13.70 -13.66 -26.99
C LEU A 18 12.37 -12.93 -27.22
N CYS A 19 12.20 -11.67 -26.78
CA CYS A 19 10.92 -10.95 -26.88
C CYS A 19 10.64 -10.34 -28.28
N LEU A 20 11.29 -10.83 -29.34
CA LEU A 20 11.24 -10.26 -30.69
C LEU A 20 10.18 -10.87 -31.63
N CYS A 21 9.36 -11.82 -31.20
CA CYS A 21 8.34 -12.41 -32.07
C CYS A 21 6.90 -12.03 -31.69
N ASN A 22 6.31 -11.22 -32.57
CA ASN A 22 4.89 -11.05 -32.89
C ASN A 22 4.02 -10.11 -32.04
N ASN A 23 3.94 -8.89 -32.60
CA ASN A 23 2.81 -7.97 -32.77
C ASN A 23 2.11 -7.40 -31.52
N LEU A 24 2.17 -6.05 -31.46
CA LEU A 24 1.67 -5.10 -30.45
C LEU A 24 2.46 -5.06 -29.14
N LEU A 25 3.78 -4.86 -29.24
CA LEU A 25 4.62 -4.56 -28.08
C LEU A 25 5.65 -3.48 -28.44
N ARG A 26 5.80 -2.51 -27.55
CA ARG A 26 6.88 -1.50 -27.62
C ARG A 26 8.20 -2.25 -27.59
N LYS A 27 8.86 -2.36 -28.75
CA LYS A 27 10.11 -3.09 -28.94
C LYS A 27 11.23 -2.37 -28.18
N ILE A 28 11.54 -2.80 -26.96
CA ILE A 28 12.69 -2.27 -26.22
C ILE A 28 13.95 -2.86 -26.86
N SER A 29 14.75 -2.02 -27.49
CA SER A 29 15.98 -2.46 -28.16
C SER A 29 17.07 -2.76 -27.13
N PRO A 30 17.93 -3.77 -27.35
CA PRO A 30 19.07 -4.08 -26.46
C PRO A 30 20.02 -2.89 -26.23
N ALA A 31 20.04 -1.91 -27.14
CA ALA A 31 20.86 -0.71 -27.05
C ALA A 31 20.40 0.29 -25.97
N GLN A 32 19.15 0.18 -25.47
CA GLN A 32 18.60 1.06 -24.43
C GLN A 32 18.70 0.47 -23.01
N LEU A 33 19.28 -0.73 -22.86
CA LEU A 33 19.29 -1.52 -21.63
C LEU A 33 20.62 -1.65 -20.85
N PRO A 34 21.79 -1.11 -21.25
CA PRO A 34 23.02 -1.50 -20.57
C PRO A 34 23.11 -1.08 -19.09
N ASP A 35 22.34 -0.05 -18.64
CA ASP A 35 22.42 0.49 -17.28
C ASP A 35 21.06 0.60 -16.54
N LEU A 36 19.98 0.04 -17.07
CA LEU A 36 18.66 0.12 -16.41
C LEU A 36 18.48 -1.01 -15.39
N LEU A 37 18.52 -0.67 -14.10
CA LEU A 37 18.11 -1.58 -13.03
C LEU A 37 16.59 -1.82 -13.10
N VAL A 38 16.19 -3.09 -13.09
CA VAL A 38 14.79 -3.52 -13.19
C VAL A 38 14.45 -4.54 -12.11
N ALA A 39 13.18 -4.60 -11.73
CA ALA A 39 12.64 -5.64 -10.86
C ALA A 39 11.89 -6.69 -11.68
N LEU A 40 12.17 -7.97 -11.42
CA LEU A 40 11.54 -9.11 -12.10
C LEU A 40 10.58 -9.82 -11.16
N LYS A 41 9.29 -9.83 -11.50
CA LYS A 41 8.25 -10.59 -10.79
C LYS A 41 7.89 -11.81 -11.62
N ARG A 42 8.40 -12.98 -11.24
CA ARG A 42 8.07 -14.26 -11.87
C ARG A 42 6.86 -14.89 -11.18
N LEU A 43 5.84 -15.23 -11.95
CA LEU A 43 4.63 -15.90 -11.48
C LEU A 43 4.76 -17.39 -11.78
N ASN A 44 4.78 -18.20 -10.71
CA ASN A 44 5.16 -19.62 -10.80
C ASN A 44 3.96 -20.58 -10.82
N ARG A 45 2.72 -20.07 -10.70
CA ARG A 45 1.51 -20.91 -10.60
C ARG A 45 0.58 -20.60 -11.77
N GLU A 46 0.07 -21.65 -12.42
CA GLU A 46 -0.99 -21.50 -13.45
C GLU A 46 -2.22 -20.74 -12.89
N THR A 47 -2.50 -20.90 -11.60
CA THR A 47 -3.59 -20.20 -10.91
C THR A 47 -3.43 -18.67 -10.87
N ASP A 48 -2.24 -18.13 -11.15
CA ASP A 48 -1.96 -16.69 -11.16
C ASP A 48 -1.98 -16.09 -12.58
N LEU A 49 -2.30 -16.88 -13.62
CA LEU A 49 -2.37 -16.40 -15.01
C LEU A 49 -3.37 -15.25 -15.20
N TRP A 50 -4.49 -15.27 -14.47
CA TRP A 50 -5.45 -14.18 -14.53
C TRP A 50 -4.88 -12.90 -13.90
N LYS A 51 -4.12 -12.99 -12.81
CA LYS A 51 -3.43 -11.85 -12.18
C LYS A 51 -2.39 -11.26 -13.13
N PHE A 52 -1.62 -12.11 -13.82
CA PHE A 52 -0.65 -11.69 -14.82
C PHE A 52 -1.30 -10.84 -15.92
N LYS A 53 -2.36 -11.36 -16.55
CA LYS A 53 -3.07 -10.66 -17.63
C LYS A 53 -3.68 -9.34 -17.15
N LYS A 54 -4.32 -9.37 -15.99
CA LYS A 54 -4.96 -8.21 -15.37
C LYS A 54 -3.95 -7.10 -15.05
N GLU A 55 -2.81 -7.48 -14.47
CA GLU A 55 -1.75 -6.54 -14.11
C GLU A 55 -1.17 -5.86 -15.36
N ILE A 56 -0.99 -6.59 -16.47
CA ILE A 56 -0.58 -6.03 -17.76
C ILE A 56 -1.66 -5.06 -18.29
N GLU A 57 -2.92 -5.48 -18.30
CA GLU A 57 -4.04 -4.70 -18.83
C GLU A 57 -4.19 -3.34 -18.13
N PHE A 58 -4.07 -3.30 -16.80
CA PHE A 58 -4.16 -2.05 -16.06
C PHE A 58 -2.94 -1.17 -16.26
N HIS A 59 -1.72 -1.72 -16.24
CA HIS A 59 -0.52 -0.89 -16.46
C HIS A 59 -0.45 -0.25 -17.84
N PHE A 60 -1.10 -0.81 -18.86
CA PHE A 60 -1.22 -0.13 -20.16
C PHE A 60 -2.07 1.15 -20.10
N GLN A 61 -2.99 1.24 -19.14
CA GLN A 61 -3.92 2.36 -18.98
C GLN A 61 -3.43 3.39 -17.95
N LEU A 62 -2.46 3.02 -17.09
CA LEU A 62 -2.11 3.78 -15.90
C LEU A 62 -0.69 4.32 -15.96
N HIS A 63 -0.56 5.63 -15.79
CA HIS A 63 0.72 6.32 -15.69
C HIS A 63 0.59 7.43 -14.66
N HIS A 64 1.26 7.28 -13.52
CA HIS A 64 1.22 8.24 -12.43
C HIS A 64 2.52 8.20 -11.62
N PRO A 65 3.04 9.34 -11.12
CA PRO A 65 4.28 9.37 -10.33
C PRO A 65 4.28 8.45 -9.11
N ASN A 66 3.12 8.25 -8.50
CA ASN A 66 2.92 7.38 -7.33
C ASN A 66 2.36 5.98 -7.67
N LEU A 67 2.51 5.52 -8.92
CA LEU A 67 2.27 4.14 -9.32
C LEU A 67 3.55 3.54 -9.91
N VAL A 68 3.84 2.29 -9.59
CA VAL A 68 5.01 1.60 -10.14
C VAL A 68 4.81 1.37 -11.63
N SER A 69 5.83 1.70 -12.42
CA SER A 69 5.78 1.58 -13.87
C SER A 69 6.15 0.16 -14.31
N LEU A 70 5.28 -0.47 -15.10
CA LEU A 70 5.59 -1.69 -15.82
C LEU A 70 6.40 -1.33 -17.08
N ILE A 71 7.64 -1.81 -17.14
CA ILE A 71 8.52 -1.63 -18.31
C ILE A 71 8.13 -2.61 -19.41
N GLY A 72 7.79 -3.85 -19.04
CA GLY A 72 7.40 -4.88 -19.99
C GLY A 72 7.06 -6.20 -19.32
N PHE A 73 6.84 -7.24 -20.13
CA PHE A 73 6.51 -8.57 -19.64
C PHE A 73 7.07 -9.66 -20.56
N CYS A 74 7.22 -10.87 -20.04
CA CYS A 74 7.52 -12.09 -20.77
C CYS A 74 6.36 -13.07 -20.58
N ASN A 75 5.80 -13.53 -21.71
CA ASN A 75 4.82 -14.61 -21.75
C ASN A 75 5.31 -15.68 -22.72
N HIS A 76 6.12 -16.62 -22.23
CA HIS A 76 6.73 -17.66 -23.07
C HIS A 76 6.61 -19.04 -22.43
N LYS A 77 5.89 -19.96 -23.08
CA LYS A 77 5.59 -21.30 -22.54
C LYS A 77 5.02 -21.18 -21.12
N ASP A 78 5.70 -21.73 -20.13
CA ASP A 78 5.30 -21.70 -18.71
C ASP A 78 5.81 -20.44 -17.98
N GLU A 79 6.69 -19.66 -18.61
CA GLU A 79 7.23 -18.43 -18.02
C GLU A 79 6.23 -17.27 -18.13
N LYS A 80 5.95 -16.66 -16.96
CA LYS A 80 5.15 -15.44 -16.81
C LYS A 80 5.95 -14.47 -15.94
N ILE A 81 6.58 -13.49 -16.56
CA ILE A 81 7.46 -12.53 -15.88
C ILE A 81 6.98 -11.13 -16.17
N LEU A 82 6.83 -10.31 -15.13
CA LEU A 82 6.58 -8.88 -15.24
C LEU A 82 7.88 -8.13 -14.91
N VAL A 83 8.20 -7.10 -15.68
CA VAL A 83 9.43 -6.32 -15.58
C VAL A 83 9.05 -4.90 -15.20
N TYR A 84 9.44 -4.46 -14.00
CA TYR A 84 9.14 -3.14 -13.47
C TYR A 84 10.39 -2.28 -13.33
N GLU A 85 10.17 -0.97 -13.18
CA GLU A 85 11.20 -0.10 -12.63
C GLU A 85 11.69 -0.62 -11.27
N HIS A 86 12.98 -0.42 -10.99
CA HIS A 86 13.56 -0.88 -9.74
C HIS A 86 13.34 0.12 -8.59
N MET A 87 12.67 -0.35 -7.54
CA MET A 87 12.35 0.41 -6.34
C MET A 87 13.45 0.18 -5.29
N SER A 88 14.52 0.97 -5.35
CA SER A 88 15.78 0.68 -4.65
C SER A 88 15.71 0.72 -3.13
N ASN A 89 14.72 1.40 -2.56
CA ASN A 89 14.57 1.52 -1.10
C ASN A 89 13.64 0.45 -0.50
N GLY A 90 13.10 -0.46 -1.32
CA GLY A 90 12.21 -1.52 -0.87
C GLY A 90 10.78 -1.02 -0.68
N SER A 91 10.08 -1.56 0.31
CA SER A 91 8.68 -1.28 0.63
C SER A 91 8.54 -0.52 1.95
N LEU A 92 7.39 0.13 2.17
CA LEU A 92 7.05 0.72 3.46
C LEU A 92 7.04 -0.34 4.57
N TYR A 93 6.62 -1.57 4.27
CA TYR A 93 6.70 -2.70 5.22
C TYR A 93 8.11 -2.89 5.78
N ASP A 94 9.14 -2.77 4.93
CA ASP A 94 10.53 -2.95 5.36
C ASP A 94 10.90 -1.93 6.45
N TYR A 95 10.38 -0.71 6.39
CA TYR A 95 10.65 0.34 7.38
C TYR A 95 9.82 0.22 8.65
N ILE A 96 8.59 -0.30 8.55
CA ILE A 96 7.73 -0.53 9.72
C ILE A 96 8.24 -1.73 10.54
N TYR A 97 8.73 -2.79 9.88
CA TYR A 97 8.96 -4.09 10.54
C TYR A 97 10.40 -4.57 10.58
N SER A 98 11.20 -4.26 9.56
CA SER A 98 12.49 -4.95 9.33
C SER A 98 13.71 -4.05 9.54
N LYS A 99 13.62 -2.79 9.14
CA LYS A 99 14.66 -1.75 9.29
C LYS A 99 14.44 -0.97 10.59
N ASN A 100 15.41 -0.14 10.98
CA ASN A 100 15.21 0.75 12.11
C ASN A 100 14.36 1.93 11.65
N ILE A 101 13.15 2.10 12.22
CA ILE A 101 12.29 3.22 11.84
C ILE A 101 12.91 4.58 12.18
N GLU A 102 13.87 4.61 13.09
CA GLU A 102 14.68 5.81 13.38
C GLU A 102 15.45 6.30 12.15
N ASP A 103 15.63 5.48 11.12
CA ASP A 103 16.20 5.89 9.83
C ASP A 103 15.26 6.84 9.06
N LEU A 104 13.98 6.95 9.44
CA LEU A 104 13.00 7.88 8.88
C LEU A 104 12.50 8.88 9.92
N SER A 105 12.47 10.15 9.54
CA SER A 105 11.75 11.17 10.32
C SER A 105 10.23 10.97 10.18
N TRP A 106 9.48 11.45 11.18
CA TRP A 106 8.01 11.46 11.11
C TRP A 106 7.50 12.18 9.86
N LYS A 107 8.07 13.35 9.53
CA LYS A 107 7.73 14.07 8.29
C LYS A 107 7.93 13.21 7.05
N LYS A 108 9.01 12.40 7.01
CA LYS A 108 9.24 11.50 5.87
C LYS A 108 8.21 10.38 5.77
N LEU A 109 7.76 9.85 6.90
CA LEU A 109 6.65 8.87 6.93
C LEU A 109 5.34 9.51 6.46
N LEU A 110 5.03 10.73 6.89
CA LEU A 110 3.88 11.48 6.39
C LEU A 110 3.94 11.71 4.88
N GLU A 111 5.09 12.16 4.35
CA GLU A 111 5.29 12.30 2.90
C GLU A 111 5.04 11.00 2.13
N ILE A 112 5.46 9.86 2.71
CA ILE A 112 5.22 8.52 2.12
C ILE A 112 3.71 8.21 2.12
N CYS A 113 3.01 8.45 3.23
CA CYS A 113 1.57 8.27 3.31
C CYS A 113 0.83 9.18 2.32
N ILE A 114 1.19 10.46 2.24
CA ILE A 114 0.63 11.45 1.30
C ILE A 114 0.85 10.99 -0.14
N GLY A 115 2.06 10.57 -0.50
CA GLY A 115 2.34 10.11 -1.86
C GLY A 115 1.57 8.83 -2.23
N ALA A 116 1.36 7.91 -1.28
CA ALA A 116 0.45 6.78 -1.49
C ALA A 116 -1.01 7.25 -1.65
N ALA A 117 -1.45 8.20 -0.82
CA ALA A 117 -2.77 8.82 -0.92
C ALA A 117 -2.97 9.64 -2.21
N LYS A 118 -1.89 10.05 -2.90
CA LYS A 118 -1.94 10.65 -4.26
C LYS A 118 -2.15 9.61 -5.36
N GLY A 119 -1.63 8.40 -5.18
CA GLY A 119 -1.73 7.33 -6.17
C GLY A 119 -3.13 6.70 -6.25
N LEU A 120 -3.80 6.53 -5.11
CA LEU A 120 -5.13 5.90 -5.04
C LEU A 120 -6.26 6.71 -5.73
N PRO A 121 -6.43 8.02 -5.54
CA PRO A 121 -7.47 8.80 -6.21
C PRO A 121 -7.33 8.75 -7.73
N TYR A 122 -6.10 8.69 -8.25
CA TYR A 122 -5.86 8.48 -9.68
C TYR A 122 -6.43 7.14 -10.17
N LEU A 123 -6.29 6.05 -9.40
CA LEU A 123 -6.92 4.77 -9.72
C LEU A 123 -8.46 4.87 -9.69
N HIS A 124 -9.00 5.52 -8.65
CA HIS A 124 -10.45 5.61 -8.42
C HIS A 124 -11.17 6.54 -9.40
N THR A 125 -10.56 7.64 -9.82
CA THR A 125 -11.26 8.69 -10.59
C THR A 125 -10.51 9.16 -11.83
N GLY A 126 -9.21 8.86 -11.95
CA GLY A 126 -8.35 9.31 -13.05
C GLY A 126 -8.51 8.54 -14.38
N THR A 127 -9.42 7.55 -14.42
CA THR A 127 -9.67 6.70 -15.60
C THR A 127 -11.15 6.64 -15.95
N LYS A 128 -11.47 6.21 -17.19
CA LYS A 128 -12.87 6.13 -17.67
C LYS A 128 -13.74 5.22 -16.80
N CYS A 129 -13.15 4.14 -16.30
CA CYS A 129 -13.78 3.20 -15.39
C CYS A 129 -12.85 3.09 -14.17
N PRO A 130 -13.36 3.31 -12.94
CA PRO A 130 -12.56 3.31 -11.74
C PRO A 130 -11.83 1.97 -11.59
N ILE A 131 -10.59 2.02 -11.10
CA ILE A 131 -9.81 0.84 -10.76
C ILE A 131 -9.66 0.84 -9.25
N PHE A 132 -10.19 -0.19 -8.61
CA PHE A 132 -10.02 -0.44 -7.18
C PHE A 132 -8.78 -1.29 -6.98
N HIS A 133 -7.89 -0.93 -6.05
CA HIS A 133 -6.62 -1.61 -5.85
C HIS A 133 -6.80 -3.03 -5.28
N CYS A 134 -7.68 -3.18 -4.28
CA CYS A 134 -8.08 -4.43 -3.62
C CYS A 134 -7.02 -5.13 -2.75
N ASP A 135 -5.77 -4.68 -2.74
CA ASP A 135 -4.72 -5.24 -1.88
C ASP A 135 -3.81 -4.14 -1.30
N MET A 136 -4.39 -3.03 -0.82
CA MET A 136 -3.58 -1.97 -0.20
C MET A 136 -3.01 -2.45 1.14
N LYS A 137 -1.68 -2.35 1.28
CA LYS A 137 -0.90 -2.73 2.48
C LYS A 137 0.53 -2.17 2.37
N PRO A 138 1.32 -2.12 3.45
CA PRO A 138 2.66 -1.53 3.40
C PRO A 138 3.63 -2.22 2.42
N HIS A 139 3.47 -3.53 2.19
CA HIS A 139 4.26 -4.30 1.24
C HIS A 139 4.11 -3.81 -0.21
N ASN A 140 2.93 -3.27 -0.54
CA ASN A 140 2.59 -2.84 -1.89
C ASN A 140 2.86 -1.36 -2.12
N ILE A 141 3.35 -0.63 -1.12
CA ILE A 141 3.84 0.76 -1.24
C ILE A 141 5.36 0.70 -1.32
N LEU A 142 5.90 0.78 -2.54
CA LEU A 142 7.34 0.70 -2.81
C LEU A 142 7.99 2.08 -2.86
N LEU A 143 9.26 2.17 -2.52
CA LEU A 143 10.01 3.42 -2.40
C LEU A 143 11.14 3.48 -3.43
N ASP A 144 11.12 4.50 -4.27
CA ASP A 144 12.16 4.72 -5.27
C ASP A 144 13.45 5.26 -4.63
N LYS A 145 14.47 5.53 -5.44
CA LYS A 145 15.77 6.06 -4.99
C LYS A 145 15.69 7.37 -4.21
N ASN A 146 14.65 8.17 -4.41
CA ASN A 146 14.40 9.45 -3.77
C ASN A 146 13.41 9.33 -2.61
N MET A 147 13.09 8.10 -2.18
CA MET A 147 12.06 7.80 -1.18
C MET A 147 10.66 8.28 -1.58
N VAL A 148 10.39 8.37 -2.89
CA VAL A 148 9.05 8.66 -3.40
C VAL A 148 8.23 7.36 -3.38
N PRO A 149 7.05 7.35 -2.76
CA PRO A 149 6.20 6.17 -2.69
C PRO A 149 5.48 5.90 -4.00
N LYS A 150 5.38 4.62 -4.36
CA LYS A 150 4.63 4.14 -5.51
C LYS A 150 3.83 2.90 -5.17
N ILE A 151 2.54 2.93 -5.46
CA ILE A 151 1.65 1.77 -5.30
C ILE A 151 1.98 0.74 -6.38
N SER A 152 2.03 -0.51 -5.97
CA SER A 152 2.36 -1.67 -6.80
C SER A 152 1.34 -2.79 -6.61
N HIS A 153 1.46 -3.87 -7.38
CA HIS A 153 0.65 -5.09 -7.22
C HIS A 153 -0.81 -4.98 -7.65
N LEU A 154 -1.05 -4.60 -8.91
CA LEU A 154 -2.41 -4.51 -9.48
C LEU A 154 -3.04 -5.86 -9.86
N GLY A 155 -2.44 -6.99 -9.44
CA GLY A 155 -2.91 -8.33 -9.77
C GLY A 155 -4.30 -8.66 -9.22
N PHE A 156 -4.71 -8.03 -8.12
CA PHE A 156 -6.04 -8.19 -7.52
C PHE A 156 -7.04 -7.10 -7.92
N SER A 157 -6.57 -5.99 -8.50
CA SER A 157 -7.37 -4.78 -8.70
C SER A 157 -8.64 -5.01 -9.52
N LEU A 158 -9.73 -4.32 -9.24
CA LEU A 158 -11.00 -4.50 -9.94
C LEU A 158 -11.34 -3.27 -10.78
N GLN A 159 -11.90 -3.48 -11.97
CA GLN A 159 -12.48 -2.40 -12.74
C GLN A 159 -13.95 -2.26 -12.34
N GLY A 160 -14.33 -1.07 -11.89
CA GLY A 160 -15.72 -0.73 -11.62
C GLY A 160 -16.48 -0.25 -12.87
N PRO A 161 -17.76 0.10 -12.71
CA PRO A 161 -18.59 0.58 -13.81
C PRO A 161 -18.12 1.96 -14.29
N PRO A 162 -18.38 2.35 -15.56
CA PRO A 162 -18.01 3.66 -16.08
C PRO A 162 -18.46 4.81 -15.17
N LEU A 163 -17.60 5.82 -14.97
CA LEU A 163 -17.88 6.94 -14.04
C LEU A 163 -19.14 7.75 -14.39
N ASN A 164 -19.56 7.72 -15.66
CA ASN A 164 -20.80 8.37 -16.11
C ASN A 164 -22.07 7.55 -15.83
N SER A 165 -21.94 6.38 -15.22
CA SER A 165 -23.06 5.56 -14.76
C SER A 165 -23.27 5.78 -13.25
N LYS A 166 -24.45 5.40 -12.73
CA LYS A 166 -24.68 5.44 -11.27
C LYS A 166 -23.58 4.63 -10.58
N PRO A 167 -22.95 5.14 -9.51
CA PRO A 167 -21.99 4.36 -8.72
C PRO A 167 -22.63 3.03 -8.36
N LYS A 168 -22.03 1.92 -8.83
CA LYS A 168 -22.51 0.59 -8.52
C LYS A 168 -21.40 -0.21 -7.84
N PRO A 169 -21.70 -0.85 -6.71
CA PRO A 169 -20.79 -1.80 -6.10
C PRO A 169 -20.42 -2.92 -7.08
N VAL A 170 -19.17 -3.37 -7.03
CA VAL A 170 -18.70 -4.52 -7.80
C VAL A 170 -18.87 -5.77 -6.96
N LYS A 171 -19.78 -6.67 -7.36
CA LYS A 171 -19.92 -7.97 -6.72
C LYS A 171 -18.90 -8.95 -7.28
N VAL A 172 -18.19 -9.65 -6.41
CA VAL A 172 -17.17 -10.63 -6.80
C VAL A 172 -17.52 -12.04 -6.31
N ASP A 173 -16.98 -13.05 -6.99
CA ASP A 173 -17.25 -14.45 -6.65
C ASP A 173 -16.54 -14.87 -5.35
N LYS A 174 -15.37 -14.30 -5.08
CA LYS A 174 -14.51 -14.61 -3.94
C LYS A 174 -13.97 -13.32 -3.33
N VAL A 175 -13.84 -13.33 -2.00
CA VAL A 175 -13.16 -12.26 -1.24
C VAL A 175 -11.70 -12.20 -1.72
N MET A 176 -11.23 -10.98 -2.02
CA MET A 176 -9.86 -10.71 -2.45
C MET A 176 -9.21 -9.72 -1.50
N GLY A 177 -7.87 -9.74 -1.48
CA GLY A 177 -7.05 -8.91 -0.61
C GLY A 177 -6.31 -9.73 0.45
N SER A 178 -5.51 -9.03 1.24
CA SER A 178 -4.73 -9.62 2.32
C SER A 178 -5.48 -9.51 3.64
N ALA A 179 -5.57 -10.64 4.37
CA ALA A 179 -6.16 -10.66 5.71
C ALA A 179 -5.59 -9.52 6.57
N GLY A 180 -6.47 -8.82 7.28
CA GLY A 180 -6.14 -7.66 8.13
C GLY A 180 -6.32 -6.32 7.48
N TYR A 181 -6.32 -6.27 6.14
CA TYR A 181 -6.56 -5.05 5.38
C TYR A 181 -7.93 -5.07 4.68
N ILE A 182 -8.63 -6.21 4.71
CA ILE A 182 -9.90 -6.38 3.99
C ILE A 182 -11.03 -5.68 4.76
N ALA A 183 -11.74 -4.79 4.08
CA ALA A 183 -12.90 -4.10 4.65
C ALA A 183 -14.01 -5.09 5.07
N PRO A 184 -14.68 -4.88 6.21
CA PRO A 184 -15.64 -5.82 6.78
C PRO A 184 -16.81 -6.10 5.85
N GLU A 185 -17.34 -5.08 5.17
CA GLU A 185 -18.43 -5.23 4.20
C GLU A 185 -18.02 -6.10 3.00
N HIS A 186 -16.75 -6.07 2.59
CA HIS A 186 -16.26 -6.92 1.51
C HIS A 186 -16.27 -8.40 1.90
N VAL A 187 -15.87 -8.71 3.14
CA VAL A 187 -15.91 -10.07 3.68
C VAL A 187 -17.35 -10.58 3.76
N LEU A 188 -18.27 -9.75 4.26
CA LEU A 188 -19.67 -10.12 4.49
C LEU A 188 -20.49 -10.28 3.21
N THR A 189 -20.32 -9.35 2.27
CA THR A 189 -21.23 -9.20 1.12
C THR A 189 -20.59 -9.55 -0.22
N ARG A 190 -19.25 -9.69 -0.26
CA ARG A 190 -18.44 -9.80 -1.49
C ARG A 190 -18.66 -8.63 -2.45
N ILE A 191 -19.01 -7.48 -1.91
CA ILE A 191 -19.11 -6.22 -2.64
C ILE A 191 -17.80 -5.46 -2.45
N PHE A 192 -17.30 -4.86 -3.52
CA PHE A 192 -16.16 -3.96 -3.49
C PHE A 192 -16.58 -2.57 -3.99
N THR A 193 -16.12 -1.54 -3.29
CA THR A 193 -16.20 -0.12 -3.67
C THR A 193 -14.84 0.55 -3.43
N ASP A 194 -14.68 1.78 -3.87
CA ASP A 194 -13.53 2.63 -3.54
C ASP A 194 -13.30 2.73 -2.02
N LYS A 195 -14.37 2.68 -1.23
CA LYS A 195 -14.33 2.72 0.25
C LYS A 195 -13.65 1.51 0.88
N CYS A 196 -13.56 0.38 0.18
CA CYS A 196 -12.79 -0.75 0.66
C CYS A 196 -11.27 -0.46 0.59
N ASP A 197 -10.79 0.24 -0.44
CA ASP A 197 -9.39 0.67 -0.50
C ASP A 197 -9.09 1.74 0.56
N VAL A 198 -10.05 2.63 0.86
CA VAL A 198 -9.92 3.62 1.95
C VAL A 198 -9.74 2.92 3.30
N TYR A 199 -10.52 1.88 3.57
CA TYR A 199 -10.37 1.07 4.79
C TYR A 199 -8.99 0.41 4.87
N SER A 200 -8.56 -0.26 3.80
CA SER A 200 -7.23 -0.87 3.73
C SER A 200 -6.12 0.16 3.94
N PHE A 201 -6.29 1.38 3.41
CA PHE A 201 -5.36 2.48 3.65
C PHE A 201 -5.38 3.00 5.09
N GLY A 202 -6.56 3.05 5.74
CA GLY A 202 -6.67 3.33 7.17
C GLY A 202 -5.86 2.35 8.03
N VAL A 203 -5.89 1.05 7.69
CA VAL A 203 -5.06 0.04 8.37
C VAL A 203 -3.57 0.33 8.17
N VAL A 204 -3.15 0.73 6.96
CA VAL A 204 -1.77 1.17 6.70
C VAL A 204 -1.38 2.36 7.58
N LEU A 205 -2.24 3.36 7.73
CA LEU A 205 -1.96 4.54 8.56
C LEU A 205 -1.75 4.17 10.03
N ILE A 206 -2.51 3.21 10.55
CA ILE A 206 -2.29 2.69 11.92
C ILE A 206 -0.96 1.97 12.03
N GLU A 207 -0.64 1.09 11.08
CA GLU A 207 0.63 0.36 11.12
C GLU A 207 1.83 1.32 11.12
N VAL A 208 1.71 2.48 10.46
CA VAL A 208 2.73 3.53 10.43
C VAL A 208 2.92 4.22 11.79
N VAL A 209 1.88 4.38 12.62
CA VAL A 209 2.02 5.04 13.93
C VAL A 209 2.30 4.08 15.09
N SER A 210 2.02 2.79 14.93
CA SER A 210 2.16 1.79 16.01
C SER A 210 3.49 1.00 15.96
N THR A 211 4.56 1.53 15.39
CA THR A 211 5.75 0.80 14.90
C THR A 211 6.62 0.08 15.94
N THR A 212 6.45 0.30 17.24
CA THR A 212 7.34 -0.27 18.29
C THR A 212 7.20 -1.76 18.42
N TYR A 213 6.00 -2.26 18.12
CA TYR A 213 5.73 -3.68 18.09
C TYR A 213 6.03 -4.12 16.67
N LYS A 214 7.17 -4.80 16.45
CA LYS A 214 7.59 -5.44 15.18
C LYS A 214 6.67 -6.61 14.77
N HIS A 215 5.38 -6.37 14.93
CA HIS A 215 4.26 -7.26 15.10
C HIS A 215 3.13 -6.64 14.28
N THR A 216 2.47 -7.45 13.46
CA THR A 216 1.39 -6.99 12.57
C THR A 216 0.29 -6.27 13.36
N ILE A 217 -0.59 -5.51 12.69
CA ILE A 217 -1.77 -4.95 13.37
C ILE A 217 -2.52 -6.02 14.17
N PHE A 218 -2.60 -7.25 13.66
CA PHE A 218 -3.18 -8.38 14.37
C PHE A 218 -2.46 -8.76 15.65
N ASP A 219 -1.13 -8.89 15.59
CA ASP A 219 -0.33 -9.19 16.77
C ASP A 219 -0.48 -8.09 17.83
N LYS A 220 -0.56 -6.82 17.40
CA LYS A 220 -0.83 -5.68 18.28
C LYS A 220 -2.21 -5.74 18.91
N ILE A 221 -3.22 -6.09 18.12
CA ILE A 221 -4.59 -6.25 18.62
C ILE A 221 -4.65 -7.37 19.66
N ILE A 222 -4.07 -8.53 19.36
CA ILE A 222 -3.98 -9.66 20.31
C ILE A 222 -3.26 -9.23 21.59
N MET A 223 -2.14 -8.50 21.47
CA MET A 223 -1.38 -8.02 22.62
C MET A 223 -2.17 -7.02 23.48
N LEU A 224 -2.83 -6.04 22.85
CA LEU A 224 -3.65 -5.04 23.53
C LEU A 224 -4.87 -5.68 24.23
N GLU A 225 -5.54 -6.62 23.58
CA GLU A 225 -6.67 -7.34 24.17
C GLU A 225 -6.25 -8.26 25.32
N SER A 226 -5.10 -8.91 25.23
CA SER A 226 -4.57 -9.77 26.31
C SER A 226 -4.12 -9.02 27.57
N SER A 227 -4.07 -7.68 27.53
CA SER A 227 -3.89 -6.82 28.71
C SER A 227 -5.21 -6.42 29.39
N SER A 228 -6.34 -6.69 28.72
CA SER A 228 -7.69 -6.67 29.28
C SER A 228 -8.14 -8.10 29.63
N ASP A 229 -9.09 -8.26 30.55
CA ASP A 229 -9.48 -9.56 31.15
C ASP A 229 -10.28 -10.47 30.18
N PHE A 230 -10.02 -10.40 28.87
CA PHE A 230 -10.80 -11.02 27.81
C PHE A 230 -9.92 -11.90 26.91
N SER A 231 -10.37 -13.13 26.65
CA SER A 231 -9.68 -14.08 25.79
C SER A 231 -10.39 -14.17 24.44
N LEU A 232 -9.78 -13.59 23.41
CA LEU A 232 -10.20 -13.74 22.01
C LEU A 232 -9.25 -14.69 21.27
N ASP A 233 -9.81 -15.51 20.39
CA ASP A 233 -9.06 -16.43 19.53
C ASP A 233 -8.42 -15.59 18.40
N PRO A 234 -7.14 -15.79 18.02
CA PRO A 234 -6.54 -15.15 16.84
C PRO A 234 -7.36 -15.24 15.55
N PHE A 235 -8.26 -16.23 15.42
CA PHE A 235 -9.22 -16.33 14.31
C PHE A 235 -10.36 -15.30 14.36
N ASP A 236 -10.65 -14.71 15.53
CA ASP A 236 -11.65 -13.65 15.70
C ASP A 236 -11.21 -12.33 15.08
N LEU A 237 -9.94 -12.13 14.74
CA LEU A 237 -9.50 -10.92 14.03
C LEU A 237 -9.67 -11.01 12.51
N MET A 238 -9.82 -12.23 11.99
CA MET A 238 -10.40 -12.44 10.65
C MET A 238 -11.92 -12.41 10.67
N ASN A 239 -12.54 -12.20 11.84
CA ASN A 239 -13.96 -12.06 11.96
C ASN A 239 -14.38 -10.66 11.47
N PRO A 240 -15.17 -10.56 10.40
CA PRO A 240 -15.68 -9.27 9.93
C PRO A 240 -16.61 -8.57 10.93
N PHE A 241 -16.90 -9.20 12.07
CA PHE A 241 -17.64 -8.59 13.17
C PHE A 241 -16.77 -7.79 14.15
N VAL A 242 -15.44 -7.92 14.12
CA VAL A 242 -14.54 -7.05 14.90
C VAL A 242 -14.43 -5.70 14.21
N ASP A 243 -14.94 -4.68 14.89
CA ASP A 243 -14.85 -3.30 14.45
C ASP A 243 -13.52 -2.70 14.94
N ILE A 244 -12.55 -2.58 14.04
CA ILE A 244 -11.24 -1.99 14.35
C ILE A 244 -11.42 -0.53 14.83
N SER A 245 -12.38 0.23 14.31
CA SER A 245 -12.64 1.59 14.77
C SER A 245 -13.12 1.62 16.21
N GLU A 246 -14.12 0.81 16.55
CA GLU A 246 -14.61 0.66 17.94
C GLU A 246 -13.50 0.21 18.87
N MET A 247 -12.66 -0.73 18.41
CA MET A 247 -11.52 -1.20 19.18
C MET A 247 -10.55 -0.05 19.49
N LEU A 248 -10.20 0.77 18.50
CA LEU A 248 -9.30 1.92 18.69
C LEU A 248 -9.89 3.01 19.57
N GLU A 249 -11.20 3.06 19.76
CA GLU A 249 -11.83 3.94 20.75
C GLU A 249 -11.63 3.44 22.20
N ARG A 250 -11.37 2.14 22.38
CA ARG A 250 -11.12 1.55 23.71
C ARG A 250 -9.70 1.84 24.22
N PHE A 251 -8.79 2.22 23.33
CA PHE A 251 -7.41 2.53 23.67
C PHE A 251 -7.16 4.04 23.56
N SER A 252 -6.40 4.56 24.51
CA SER A 252 -5.88 5.92 24.42
C SER A 252 -4.89 6.04 23.26
N VAL A 253 -4.74 7.26 22.75
CA VAL A 253 -3.76 7.56 21.70
C VAL A 253 -2.34 7.17 22.14
N ASP A 254 -2.04 7.30 23.44
CA ASP A 254 -0.77 6.91 24.06
C ASP A 254 -0.50 5.40 24.04
N GLU A 255 -1.55 4.58 24.02
CA GLU A 255 -1.45 3.12 23.93
C GLU A 255 -1.30 2.63 22.47
N ILE A 256 -1.79 3.42 21.51
CA ILE A 256 -1.77 3.06 20.08
C ILE A 256 -0.43 3.44 19.43
N ILE A 257 0.12 4.59 19.80
CA ILE A 257 1.26 5.18 19.10
C ILE A 257 2.57 4.73 19.73
N ASP A 258 3.54 4.48 18.87
CA ASP A 258 4.92 4.24 19.25
C ASP A 258 5.46 5.35 20.18
N PRO A 259 5.91 5.04 21.41
CA PRO A 259 6.38 6.06 22.35
C PRO A 259 7.57 6.90 21.84
N ILE A 260 8.39 6.36 20.93
CA ILE A 260 9.48 7.07 20.27
C ILE A 260 8.92 8.02 19.22
N LEU A 261 7.92 7.60 18.44
CA LEU A 261 7.23 8.48 17.48
C LEU A 261 6.45 9.57 18.20
N MET A 262 5.71 9.24 19.27
CA MET A 262 4.90 10.20 20.02
C MET A 262 5.69 11.43 20.47
N ARG A 263 6.96 11.26 20.85
CA ARG A 263 7.85 12.38 21.24
C ARG A 263 8.33 13.24 20.07
N LYS A 264 8.15 12.78 18.84
CA LYS A 264 8.58 13.44 17.59
C LYS A 264 7.42 14.10 16.85
N ILE A 265 6.18 13.85 17.26
CA ILE A 265 4.98 14.32 16.58
C ILE A 265 4.37 15.49 17.34
N ALA A 266 4.07 16.58 16.63
CA ALA A 266 3.35 17.73 17.19
C ALA A 266 1.91 17.32 17.56
N PRO A 267 1.37 17.75 18.71
CA PRO A 267 0.02 17.35 19.15
C PRO A 267 -1.08 17.64 18.12
N GLU A 268 -1.01 18.78 17.43
CA GLU A 268 -1.99 19.18 16.42
C GLU A 268 -1.88 18.33 15.15
N CYS A 269 -0.66 18.04 14.70
CA CYS A 269 -0.41 17.09 13.62
C CYS A 269 -0.99 15.71 13.96
N LEU A 270 -0.77 15.26 15.20
CA LEU A 270 -1.21 13.96 15.64
C LEU A 270 -2.72 13.85 15.70
N ALA A 271 -3.39 14.88 16.20
CA ALA A 271 -4.84 14.93 16.29
C ALA A 271 -5.49 14.77 14.90
N VAL A 272 -5.00 15.50 13.89
CA VAL A 272 -5.49 15.38 12.50
C VAL A 272 -5.22 13.98 11.95
N PHE A 273 -3.99 13.47 12.12
CA PHE A 273 -3.61 12.16 11.61
C PHE A 273 -4.47 11.01 12.19
N ILE A 274 -4.72 11.03 13.50
CA ILE A 274 -5.54 10.01 14.17
C ILE A 274 -7.01 10.14 13.77
N ASP A 275 -7.55 11.36 13.68
CA ASP A 275 -8.93 11.58 13.27
C ASP A 275 -9.22 11.02 11.87
N VAL A 276 -8.38 11.37 10.88
CA VAL A 276 -8.56 10.86 9.50
C VAL A 276 -8.38 9.35 9.43
N THR A 277 -7.46 8.80 10.21
CA THR A 277 -7.24 7.35 10.29
C THR A 277 -8.46 6.62 10.84
N LYS A 278 -9.07 7.13 11.92
CA LYS A 278 -10.31 6.57 12.50
C LYS A 278 -11.46 6.61 11.51
N ARG A 279 -11.67 7.73 10.82
CA ARG A 279 -12.72 7.84 9.80
C ARG A 279 -12.50 6.90 8.62
N CYS A 280 -11.26 6.65 8.20
CA CYS A 280 -10.96 5.63 7.19
C CYS A 280 -11.38 4.22 7.62
N LEU A 281 -11.32 3.94 8.93
CA LEU A 281 -11.60 2.63 9.52
C LEU A 281 -13.05 2.45 9.97
N SER A 282 -13.93 3.43 9.75
CA SER A 282 -15.36 3.27 10.09
C SER A 282 -15.91 1.98 9.47
N ARG A 283 -16.71 1.26 10.25
CA ARG A 283 -17.41 0.05 9.80
C ARG A 283 -18.38 0.35 8.66
N GLU A 284 -19.05 1.49 8.72
CA GLU A 284 -19.99 1.92 7.69
C GLU A 284 -19.23 2.56 6.52
N ALA A 285 -19.21 1.88 5.37
CA ALA A 285 -18.39 2.29 4.23
C ALA A 285 -18.73 3.70 3.69
N ASN A 286 -19.96 4.17 3.88
CA ASN A 286 -20.42 5.50 3.48
C ASN A 286 -19.96 6.63 4.43
N GLU A 287 -19.56 6.31 5.66
CA GLU A 287 -18.99 7.27 6.61
C GLU A 287 -17.51 7.50 6.36
N ARG A 288 -16.84 6.57 5.67
CA ARG A 288 -15.43 6.72 5.31
C ARG A 288 -15.25 7.90 4.34
N PRO A 289 -14.18 8.69 4.49
CA PRO A 289 -13.89 9.82 3.60
C PRO A 289 -13.57 9.32 2.18
N ASN A 290 -13.58 10.23 1.22
CA ASN A 290 -12.99 9.93 -0.09
C ASN A 290 -11.46 9.97 0.04
N ILE A 291 -10.73 9.16 -0.73
CA ILE A 291 -9.28 9.10 -0.57
C ILE A 291 -8.58 10.45 -0.87
N GLY A 292 -9.17 11.29 -1.72
CA GLY A 292 -8.68 12.66 -1.93
C GLY A 292 -8.90 13.59 -0.73
N GLU A 293 -9.92 13.36 0.09
CA GLU A 293 -10.08 14.08 1.37
C GLU A 293 -8.98 13.62 2.35
N VAL A 294 -8.72 12.31 2.41
CA VAL A 294 -7.63 11.74 3.22
C VAL A 294 -6.28 12.35 2.82
N GLU A 295 -5.99 12.48 1.53
CA GLU A 295 -4.79 13.14 1.03
C GLU A 295 -4.63 14.56 1.58
N VAL A 296 -5.67 15.40 1.45
CA VAL A 296 -5.67 16.80 1.91
C VAL A 296 -5.46 16.89 3.41
N GLU A 297 -6.07 16.01 4.18
CA GLU A 297 -5.91 15.99 5.64
C GLU A 297 -4.53 15.53 6.09
N LEU A 298 -3.90 14.60 5.37
CA LEU A 298 -2.52 14.23 5.62
C LEU A 298 -1.55 15.37 5.27
N GLU A 299 -1.83 16.14 4.21
CA GLU A 299 -1.07 17.36 3.88
C GLU A 299 -1.23 18.43 4.96
N LEU A 300 -2.43 18.60 5.52
CA LEU A 300 -2.65 19.47 6.68
C LEU A 300 -1.85 19.00 7.90
N ALA A 301 -1.85 17.71 8.20
CA ALA A 301 -1.06 17.16 9.30
C ALA A 301 0.44 17.46 9.13
N LEU A 302 0.97 17.32 7.90
CA LEU A 302 2.36 17.66 7.60
C LEU A 302 2.65 19.15 7.82
N ALA A 303 1.78 20.04 7.34
CA ALA A 303 1.94 21.48 7.53
C ALA A 303 1.95 21.87 9.02
N LEU A 304 1.08 21.26 9.84
CA LEU A 304 1.05 21.48 11.29
C LEU A 304 2.34 21.00 11.98
N GLN A 305 2.92 19.90 11.51
CA GLN A 305 4.21 19.43 12.01
C GLN A 305 5.34 20.41 11.65
N GLU A 306 5.36 20.92 10.42
CA GLU A 306 6.37 21.89 9.98
C GLU A 306 6.28 23.19 10.78
N GLU A 307 5.07 23.70 11.03
CA GLU A 307 4.87 24.89 11.87
C GLU A 307 5.38 24.67 13.30
N ALA A 308 5.11 23.50 13.89
CA ALA A 308 5.59 23.17 15.22
C ALA A 308 7.13 23.07 15.27
N ASP A 309 7.75 22.48 14.25
CA ASP A 309 9.20 22.42 14.12
C ASP A 309 9.78 23.85 14.06
N ASP A 310 9.21 24.73 13.24
CA ASP A 310 9.69 26.11 13.08
C ASP A 310 9.60 26.93 14.38
N ARG A 311 8.49 26.78 15.14
CA ARG A 311 8.34 27.41 16.46
C ARG A 311 9.42 26.98 17.46
N ASN A 312 9.82 25.70 17.43
CA ASN A 312 10.85 25.17 18.31
C ASN A 312 12.27 25.65 17.93
N HIS A 313 12.52 25.97 16.65
CA HIS A 313 13.81 26.51 16.19
C HIS A 313 13.90 28.04 16.32
N GLY A 314 12.78 28.75 16.30
CA GLY A 314 12.71 30.22 16.38
C GLY A 314 12.76 30.81 17.80
N GLY A 315 12.59 29.99 18.85
CA GLY A 315 12.53 30.44 20.26
C GLY A 315 13.88 30.70 20.94
N GLY A 316 15.00 30.59 20.23
CA GLY A 316 16.35 30.83 20.76
C GLY A 316 16.94 32.15 20.26
N TRP A 317 16.46 33.28 20.77
CA TRP A 317 17.10 34.60 20.62
C TRP A 317 17.10 35.33 21.96
#